data_AF-A0A450VYS2-F1
#
_entry.id   AF-A0A450VYS2-F1
#
_cell.length_a   1.000
_cell.length_b   1.000
_cell.length_c   1.000
_cell.angle_alpha   90.00
_cell.angle_beta   90.00
_cell.angle_gamma   90.00
#
_symmetry.space_group_name_H-M   'P 1'
#
loop_
_entity.id
_entity.type
_entity.pdbx_description
1 polymer ?
#
loop_
_entity_poly.entity_id
_entity_poly.type
_entity_poly.pdbx_seq_one_letter_code
_entity_poly.pdbx_strand_id
1 'polypeptide(L)' 'KRWNFIEQLLGEDWSPEQISLWLEEQNRPAVSHEWIYQYILRDKRHGGNLHTHLRCQKKRKKRYG' A
#
# COMPACT_ATOMS: atom_id res chain seq x y z
N LYS A 1 12.90 2.65 12.43
CA LYS A 1 12.28 1.60 11.57
C LYS A 1 11.53 2.29 10.42
N ARG A 2 11.96 2.11 9.17
CA ARG A 2 11.46 2.83 7.99
C ARG A 2 10.01 2.45 7.61
N TRP A 3 9.60 1.24 7.96
CA TRP A 3 8.30 0.64 7.63
C TRP A 3 7.13 1.09 8.52
N ASN A 4 7.40 1.60 9.73
CA ASN A 4 6.35 2.05 10.66
C ASN A 4 5.45 3.13 10.03
N PHE A 5 6.03 4.08 9.28
CA PHE A 5 5.26 5.12 8.61
C PHE A 5 4.41 4.56 7.46
N ILE A 6 4.95 3.60 6.72
CA ILE A 6 4.23 2.94 5.62
C ILE A 6 3.04 2.17 6.17
N GLU A 7 3.22 1.43 7.26
CA GLU A 7 2.13 0.71 7.94
C GLU A 7 1.06 1.66 8.49
N GLN A 8 1.47 2.80 9.06
CA GLN A 8 0.52 3.79 9.57
C GLN A 8 -0.29 4.44 8.43
N LEU A 9 0.37 4.86 7.34
CA LEU A 9 -0.29 5.43 6.16
C LEU A 9 -1.18 4.40 5.46
N LEU A 10 -0.74 3.14 5.36
CA LEU A 10 -1.58 2.06 4.85
C LEU A 10 -2.82 1.85 5.74
N GLY A 11 -2.68 1.97 7.07
CA GLY A 11 -3.82 1.91 8.00
C GLY A 11 -4.80 3.07 7.86
N GLU A 12 -4.35 4.22 7.34
CA GLU A 12 -5.17 5.38 6.97
C GLU A 12 -5.75 5.27 5.54
N ASP A 13 -5.70 4.08 4.94
CA ASP A 13 -6.20 3.78 3.58
C ASP A 13 -5.49 4.55 2.44
N TRP A 14 -4.23 4.93 2.64
CA TRP A 14 -3.42 5.56 1.59
C TRP A 14 -3.00 4.55 0.52
N SER A 15 -3.04 4.96 -0.76
CA SER A 15 -2.51 4.17 -1.87
C SER A 15 -0.96 4.11 -1.82
N PRO A 16 -0.33 2.98 -2.20
CA PRO A 16 1.12 2.87 -2.33
C PRO A 16 1.77 4.00 -3.16
N GLU A 17 1.06 4.50 -4.19
CA GLU A 17 1.50 5.63 -5.00
C GLU A 17 1.51 6.95 -4.20
N GLN A 18 0.48 7.18 -3.38
CA GLN A 18 0.41 8.37 -2.52
C GLN A 18 1.49 8.32 -1.43
N ILE A 19 1.77 7.14 -0.89
CA ILE A 19 2.85 6.96 0.09
C ILE A 19 4.20 7.25 -0.57
N SER A 20 4.44 6.79 -1.80
CA SER A 20 5.68 7.07 -2.54
C SER A 20 5.86 8.58 -2.76
N LEU A 21 4.81 9.28 -3.20
CA LEU A 21 4.84 10.73 -3.42
C LEU A 21 5.06 11.50 -2.10
N TRP A 22 4.35 11.12 -1.04
CA TRP A 22 4.51 11.73 0.28
C TRP A 22 5.94 11.55 0.83
N LEU A 23 6.55 10.38 0.64
CA LEU A 23 7.92 10.13 1.06
C LEU A 23 8.94 11.00 0.31
N GLU A 24 8.70 11.24 -0.98
CA GLU A 24 9.51 12.15 -1.81
C GLU A 24 9.41 13.59 -1.30
N GLU A 25 8.20 14.07 -1.00
CA GLU A 25 7.97 15.40 -0.41
C GLU A 25 8.64 15.57 0.96
N GLN A 26 8.66 14.52 1.78
CA GLN A 26 9.27 14.55 3.11
C GLN A 26 10.81 14.45 3.10
N ASN A 27 11.46 14.49 1.93
CA ASN A 27 12.91 14.26 1.78
C ASN A 27 13.36 12.95 2.45
N ARG A 28 12.43 11.99 2.55
CA ARG A 28 12.70 10.67 3.08
C ARG A 28 13.24 9.82 1.94
N PRO A 29 13.92 8.72 2.27
CA PRO A 29 14.45 7.88 1.23
C PRO A 29 13.33 7.36 0.34
N ALA A 30 13.40 7.67 -0.96
CA ALA A 30 12.37 7.28 -1.92
C ALA A 30 12.17 5.77 -1.90
N VAL A 31 10.99 5.33 -1.45
CA VAL A 31 10.55 3.95 -1.57
C VAL A 31 9.61 3.92 -2.77
N SER A 32 10.00 3.21 -3.83
CA SER A 32 9.12 3.02 -4.97
C SER A 32 7.83 2.32 -4.55
N HIS A 33 6.70 2.70 -5.15
CA HIS A 33 5.42 2.01 -4.96
C HIS A 33 5.54 0.48 -5.17
N GLU A 34 6.42 0.01 -6.06
CA GLU A 34 6.68 -1.42 -6.26
C GLU A 34 7.21 -2.11 -5.00
N TRP A 35 8.10 -1.44 -4.26
CA TRP A 35 8.62 -1.97 -2.99
C TRP A 35 7.53 -2.07 -1.93
N ILE A 36 6.61 -1.10 -1.90
CA ILE A 36 5.44 -1.13 -1.02
C ILE A 36 4.53 -2.31 -1.40
N TYR A 37 4.31 -2.55 -2.70
CA TYR A 37 3.56 -3.72 -3.17
C TYR A 37 4.23 -5.04 -2.76
N GLN A 38 5.55 -5.17 -2.94
CA GLN A 38 6.29 -6.36 -2.50
C GLN A 38 6.17 -6.58 -1.00
N TYR A 39 6.24 -5.51 -0.20
CA TYR A 39 6.06 -5.56 1.24
C TYR A 39 4.67 -6.09 1.61
N ILE A 40 3.62 -5.52 1.02
CA ILE A 40 2.23 -5.95 1.25
C ILE A 40 2.02 -7.40 0.83
N LEU A 41 2.60 -7.83 -0.30
CA LEU A 41 2.52 -9.22 -0.76
C LEU A 41 3.25 -10.18 0.19
N ARG A 42 4.39 -9.76 0.75
CA ARG A 42 5.13 -10.53 1.75
C ARG A 42 4.34 -10.64 3.05
N ASP A 43 3.80 -9.52 3.55
CA ASP A 43 2.93 -9.49 4.72
C ASP A 43 1.73 -10.43 4.55
N LYS A 44 1.06 -10.35 3.40
CA LYS A 44 -0.04 -11.25 3.03
C LYS A 44 0.36 -12.73 3.06
N ARG A 45 1.56 -13.08 2.59
CA ARG A 45 2.07 -14.47 2.67
C ARG A 45 2.34 -14.92 4.11
N HIS A 46 2.68 -13.99 4.99
CA HIS A 46 2.84 -14.26 6.42
C HIS A 46 1.51 -14.22 7.20
N GLY A 47 0.38 -14.00 6.51
CA GLY A 47 -0.95 -13.92 7.15
C GLY A 47 -1.31 -12.54 7.68
N GLY A 48 -0.58 -11.49 7.27
CA GLY A 48 -0.86 -10.11 7.64
C GLY A 48 -1.98 -9.45 6.82
N ASN A 49 -2.43 -8.32 7.34
CA ASN A 49 -3.67 -7.67 6.94
C ASN A 49 -3.44 -6.42 6.09
N LEU A 50 -2.19 -6.02 5.81
CA LEU A 50 -1.92 -4.75 5.13
C LEU A 50 -2.59 -4.67 3.74
N HIS A 51 -2.74 -5.82 3.09
CA HIS A 51 -3.43 -5.94 1.82
C HIS A 51 -4.94 -5.61 1.87
N THR A 52 -5.57 -5.65 3.05
CA THR A 52 -6.99 -5.31 3.24
C THR A 52 -7.25 -3.81 3.32
N HIS A 53 -6.20 -2.99 3.31
CA HIS A 53 -6.33 -1.54 3.22
C HIS A 53 -6.19 -1.02 1.78
N LEU A 54 -5.81 -1.88 0.83
CA LEU A 54 -5.71 -1.48 -0.56
C LEU A 54 -7.09 -1.22 -1.15
N ARG A 55 -7.28 -0.01 -1.70
CA ARG A 55 -8.53 0.48 -2.32
C ARG A 55 -9.09 -0.44 -3.41
N CYS A 56 -8.24 -1.22 -4.07
CA CYS A 56 -8.60 -2.08 -5.21
C CYS A 56 -9.08 -3.49 -4.82
N GLN A 57 -9.94 -3.62 -3.81
CA GLN A 57 -10.51 -4.92 -3.41
C GLN A 57 -11.80 -5.30 -4.13
N LYS A 58 -12.39 -4.39 -4.90
CA LYS A 58 -13.70 -4.66 -5.52
C LYS A 58 -13.56 -5.64 -6.69
N LYS A 59 -14.15 -6.83 -6.52
CA LYS A 59 -14.49 -7.72 -7.65
C LYS A 59 -15.29 -6.91 -8.66
N ARG A 60 -14.73 -6.73 -9.87
CA ARG A 60 -15.40 -6.06 -10.99
C ARG A 60 -16.72 -6.79 -11.27
N LYS A 61 -17.86 -6.13 -11.03
CA LYS A 61 -19.18 -6.67 -11.40
C LYS A 61 -19.36 -6.57 -12.91
N LYS A 62 -19.74 -7.68 -13.56
CA LYS A 62 -20.14 -7.66 -14.97
C LYS A 62 -21.40 -6.80 -15.12
N ARG A 63 -21.39 -5.88 -16.09
CA ARG A 63 -22.60 -5.19 -16.54
C ARG A 63 -23.24 -6.10 -17.58
N TYR A 64 -24.35 -6.74 -17.24
CA TYR A 64 -25.25 -7.29 -18.24
C TYR A 64 -26.08 -6.10 -18.73
N GLY A 65 -25.82 -5.70 -19.98
CA GLY A 65 -26.70 -4.82 -20.74
C GLY A 65 -27.69 -5.64 -21.53
#